data_AF-A0A8J6Q601-F1
#
_entry.id   AF-A0A8J6Q601-F1
#
_cell.length_a   1.000
_cell.length_b   1.000
_cell.length_c   1.000
_cell.angle_alpha   90.00
_cell.angle_beta   90.00
_cell.angle_gamma   90.00
#
_symmetry.space_group_name_H-M   'P 1'
#
loop_
_entity.id
_entity.type
_entity.pdbx_description
1 polymer ?
#
loop_
_entity_poly.entity_id
_entity_poly.type
_entity_poly.pdbx_seq_one_letter_code
_entity_poly.pdbx_strand_id
1 'polypeptide(L)'
;MYQNIFALDDVSFKERKANNETTPEYLLENFSYYSDQLEKDFYLRVFLRKALFDIDIMDLDDFLKHQYDYSKHQTKFLKALKSKVIPSLNNIINNNYSTLEGGSFYNEIKLEDGFVETEGIIKHRDYEISMFYHITSIQKLTEDLTERETIINDFIKEISELGNNNKNTLKWEGKPSHLGLIIRSLIDEGYITAPEGNNGEINLTELSRQIINSFNLEDTTSTNTLRVYTNPDSEKHLKLKETFDNQGYYIPNSNLTS
;
A
#
# COMPACT_ATOMS: atom_id res chain seq x y z
N MET A 1 -1.98 14.34 1.06
CA MET A 1 -3.40 13.98 0.87
C MET A 1 -3.53 12.47 1.01
N TYR A 2 -4.52 11.97 1.75
CA TYR A 2 -4.73 10.53 1.95
C TYR A 2 -5.17 9.79 0.68
N GLN A 3 -5.48 10.52 -0.41
CA GLN A 3 -5.87 9.98 -1.71
C GLN A 3 -4.86 8.97 -2.29
N ASN A 4 -3.57 9.10 -1.99
CA ASN A 4 -2.54 8.15 -2.45
C ASN A 4 -2.13 7.13 -1.38
N ILE A 5 -2.86 7.10 -0.26
CA ILE A 5 -2.59 6.18 0.87
C ILE A 5 -3.58 5.01 0.84
N PHE A 6 -4.84 5.26 0.51
CA PHE A 6 -5.89 4.23 0.42
C PHE A 6 -6.14 3.82 -1.03
N ALA A 7 -6.65 2.61 -1.25
CA ALA A 7 -7.05 2.12 -2.56
C ALA A 7 -8.41 2.72 -2.93
N LEU A 8 -8.41 3.60 -3.93
CA LEU A 8 -9.58 4.27 -4.47
C LEU A 8 -10.00 3.59 -5.78
N ASP A 9 -11.28 3.71 -6.11
CA ASP A 9 -11.78 3.41 -7.45
C ASP A 9 -11.08 4.32 -8.47
N ASP A 10 -10.56 3.74 -9.55
CA ASP A 10 -9.98 4.54 -10.63
C ASP A 10 -11.06 5.34 -11.37
N VAL A 11 -12.31 4.87 -11.33
CA VAL A 11 -13.48 5.56 -11.90
C VAL A 11 -14.04 6.54 -10.87
N SER A 12 -14.32 7.77 -11.28
CA SER A 12 -14.91 8.77 -10.38
C SER A 12 -16.32 8.36 -9.93
N PHE A 13 -16.70 8.70 -8.70
CA PHE A 13 -18.03 8.39 -8.17
C PHE A 13 -19.15 9.00 -9.02
N LYS A 14 -18.94 10.23 -9.52
CA LYS A 14 -19.88 10.91 -10.42
C LYS A 14 -20.13 10.12 -11.71
N GLU A 15 -19.09 9.51 -12.26
CA GLU A 15 -19.18 8.68 -13.46
C GLU A 15 -19.87 7.33 -13.19
N ARG A 16 -19.51 6.64 -12.09
CA ARG A 16 -20.21 5.42 -11.62
C ARG A 16 -21.71 5.66 -11.52
N LYS A 17 -22.10 6.77 -10.87
CA LYS A 17 -23.51 7.16 -10.70
C LYS A 17 -24.21 7.43 -12.03
N ALA A 18 -23.54 8.13 -12.97
CA ALA A 18 -24.10 8.38 -14.29
C ALA A 18 -24.35 7.09 -15.09
N ASN A 19 -23.51 6.08 -14.88
CA ASN A 19 -23.61 4.76 -15.52
C ASN A 19 -24.47 3.76 -14.74
N ASN A 20 -25.01 4.17 -13.58
CA ASN A 20 -25.74 3.29 -12.65
C ASN A 20 -24.91 2.06 -12.22
N GLU A 21 -23.61 2.27 -12.01
CA GLU A 21 -22.65 1.28 -11.51
C GLU A 21 -22.33 1.54 -10.03
N THR A 22 -21.99 0.47 -9.32
CA THR A 22 -21.52 0.54 -7.94
C THR A 22 -20.00 0.55 -7.88
N THR A 23 -19.43 1.27 -6.91
CA THR A 23 -18.01 1.14 -6.59
C THR A 23 -17.69 -0.30 -6.17
N PRO A 24 -16.56 -0.88 -6.66
CA PRO A 24 -16.15 -2.22 -6.24
C PRO A 24 -16.03 -2.36 -4.73
N GLU A 25 -16.37 -3.54 -4.23
CA GLU A 25 -16.64 -3.79 -2.81
C GLU A 25 -15.52 -3.31 -1.87
N TYR A 26 -14.25 -3.57 -2.20
CA TYR A 26 -13.12 -3.20 -1.33
C TYR A 26 -12.41 -1.91 -1.73
N LEU A 27 -12.89 -1.18 -2.74
CA LEU A 27 -12.34 0.13 -3.11
C LEU A 27 -13.11 1.26 -2.42
N LEU A 28 -12.42 2.37 -2.16
CA LEU A 28 -13.05 3.59 -1.68
C LEU A 28 -13.61 4.40 -2.87
N GLU A 29 -14.75 5.05 -2.65
CA GLU A 29 -15.35 5.95 -3.65
C GLU A 29 -14.41 7.12 -3.99
N ASN A 30 -14.29 7.42 -5.28
CA ASN A 30 -13.38 8.44 -5.78
C ASN A 30 -14.11 9.77 -6.04
N PHE A 31 -13.95 10.70 -5.12
CA PHE A 31 -14.51 12.05 -5.17
C PHE A 31 -13.52 13.09 -5.75
N SER A 32 -12.68 12.68 -6.69
CA SER A 32 -11.65 13.54 -7.30
C SER A 32 -12.20 14.82 -7.95
N TYR A 33 -13.47 14.86 -8.33
CA TYR A 33 -14.13 16.05 -8.86
C TYR A 33 -14.24 17.21 -7.85
N TYR A 34 -13.98 16.97 -6.56
CA TYR A 34 -13.87 18.00 -5.52
C TYR A 34 -12.46 18.10 -4.90
N SER A 35 -11.44 17.40 -5.44
CA SER A 35 -10.15 17.16 -4.79
C SER A 35 -9.51 18.39 -4.15
N ASP A 36 -9.54 19.54 -4.82
CA ASP A 36 -8.83 20.75 -4.40
C ASP A 36 -9.51 21.48 -3.23
N GLN A 37 -10.80 21.21 -3.00
CA GLN A 37 -11.62 21.84 -1.98
C GLN A 37 -12.00 20.89 -0.84
N LEU A 38 -11.74 19.58 -0.99
CA LEU A 38 -11.97 18.60 0.06
C LEU A 38 -11.04 18.80 1.25
N GLU A 39 -11.56 18.52 2.45
CA GLU A 39 -10.74 18.51 3.66
C GLU A 39 -9.58 17.51 3.57
N LYS A 40 -8.45 17.87 4.17
CA LYS A 40 -7.18 17.13 4.02
C LYS A 40 -7.28 15.65 4.44
N ASP A 41 -8.15 15.35 5.39
CA ASP A 41 -8.40 14.03 5.97
C ASP A 41 -9.68 13.37 5.45
N PHE A 42 -10.32 13.93 4.43
CA PHE A 42 -11.57 13.42 3.88
C PHE A 42 -11.49 11.91 3.54
N TYR A 43 -10.49 11.49 2.77
CA TYR A 43 -10.32 10.06 2.43
C TYR A 43 -9.95 9.16 3.61
N LEU A 44 -9.38 9.71 4.68
CA LEU A 44 -9.21 8.95 5.93
C LEU A 44 -10.59 8.68 6.57
N ARG A 45 -11.51 9.64 6.49
CA ARG A 45 -12.87 9.49 7.02
C ARG A 45 -13.73 8.59 6.14
N VAL A 46 -13.55 8.61 4.82
CA VAL A 46 -14.16 7.61 3.91
C VAL A 46 -13.67 6.21 4.25
N PHE A 47 -12.36 6.02 4.46
CA PHE A 47 -11.81 4.73 4.89
C PHE A 47 -12.39 4.28 6.23
N LEU A 48 -12.41 5.17 7.24
CA LEU A 48 -12.99 4.87 8.55
C LEU A 48 -14.45 4.47 8.45
N ARG A 49 -15.24 5.21 7.66
CA ARG A 49 -16.66 4.90 7.46
C ARG A 49 -16.83 3.47 6.94
N LYS A 50 -16.10 3.13 5.88
CA LYS A 50 -16.17 1.83 5.25
C LYS A 50 -15.69 0.70 6.16
N ALA A 51 -14.50 0.85 6.75
CA ALA A 51 -13.87 -0.16 7.60
C ALA A 51 -14.63 -0.43 8.91
N LEU A 52 -15.28 0.60 9.48
CA LEU A 52 -15.91 0.51 10.79
C LEU A 52 -17.41 0.21 10.73
N PHE A 53 -18.10 0.56 9.64
CA PHE A 53 -19.56 0.50 9.61
C PHE A 53 -20.15 -0.16 8.37
N ASP A 54 -19.49 -0.10 7.21
CA ASP A 54 -20.11 -0.58 5.97
C ASP A 54 -19.64 -1.99 5.56
N ILE A 55 -18.43 -2.39 5.95
CA ILE A 55 -17.89 -3.74 5.71
C ILE A 55 -18.29 -4.69 6.84
N ASP A 56 -18.76 -5.89 6.49
CA ASP A 56 -18.98 -6.96 7.47
C ASP A 56 -17.68 -7.25 8.21
N ILE A 57 -17.77 -7.45 9.54
CA ILE A 57 -16.58 -7.71 10.36
C ILE A 57 -15.81 -8.95 9.88
N MET A 58 -16.50 -9.94 9.31
CA MET A 58 -15.91 -11.16 8.77
C MET A 58 -15.05 -10.89 7.52
N ASP A 59 -15.35 -9.81 6.78
CA ASP A 59 -14.65 -9.42 5.55
C ASP A 59 -13.63 -8.30 5.78
N LEU A 60 -13.48 -7.82 7.02
CA LEU A 60 -12.59 -6.70 7.34
C LEU A 60 -11.13 -7.02 7.02
N ASP A 61 -10.68 -8.24 7.27
CA ASP A 61 -9.30 -8.65 6.97
C ASP A 61 -9.02 -8.64 5.45
N ASP A 62 -9.94 -9.16 4.64
CA ASP A 62 -9.84 -9.14 3.18
C ASP A 62 -9.90 -7.71 2.63
N PHE A 63 -10.74 -6.85 3.21
CA PHE A 63 -10.76 -5.43 2.90
C PHE A 63 -9.41 -4.75 3.20
N LEU A 64 -8.80 -5.02 4.36
CA LEU A 64 -7.50 -4.46 4.74
C LEU A 64 -6.37 -4.95 3.83
N LYS A 65 -6.36 -6.24 3.48
CA LYS A 65 -5.43 -6.82 2.50
C LYS A 65 -5.56 -6.17 1.15
N HIS A 66 -6.78 -6.04 0.63
CA HIS A 66 -7.04 -5.36 -0.64
C HIS A 66 -6.56 -3.91 -0.61
N GLN A 67 -6.88 -3.16 0.45
CA GLN A 67 -6.43 -1.78 0.62
C GLN A 67 -4.91 -1.66 0.69
N TYR A 68 -4.22 -2.62 1.28
CA TYR A 68 -2.75 -2.68 1.30
C TYR A 68 -2.17 -2.98 -0.09
N ASP A 69 -2.64 -4.04 -0.75
CA ASP A 69 -2.11 -4.52 -2.03
C ASP A 69 -2.29 -3.48 -3.15
N TYR A 70 -3.41 -2.76 -3.14
CA TYR A 70 -3.73 -1.74 -4.14
C TYR A 70 -3.40 -0.31 -3.69
N SER A 71 -2.79 -0.13 -2.51
CA SER A 71 -2.25 1.17 -2.11
C SER A 71 -0.99 1.53 -2.89
N LYS A 72 -0.95 2.73 -3.45
CA LYS A 72 0.27 3.30 -4.07
C LYS A 72 1.43 3.43 -3.08
N HIS A 73 1.15 3.45 -1.77
CA HIS A 73 2.13 3.69 -0.72
C HIS A 73 1.86 2.81 0.53
N GLN A 74 2.03 1.49 0.40
CA GLN A 74 1.88 0.49 1.47
C GLN A 74 2.46 0.89 2.84
N THR A 75 3.70 1.39 2.89
CA THR A 75 4.30 1.84 4.16
C THR A 75 3.55 3.03 4.79
N LYS A 76 3.05 3.95 3.96
CA LYS A 76 2.23 5.08 4.44
C LYS A 76 0.85 4.60 4.87
N PHE A 77 0.30 3.58 4.22
CA PHE A 77 -0.96 2.94 4.63
C PHE A 77 -0.84 2.33 6.02
N LEU A 78 0.15 1.46 6.27
CA LEU A 78 0.39 0.88 7.60
C LEU A 78 0.62 1.97 8.68
N LYS A 79 1.38 3.01 8.33
CA LYS A 79 1.58 4.16 9.22
C LYS A 79 0.26 4.89 9.50
N ALA A 80 -0.60 5.06 8.50
CA ALA A 80 -1.91 5.67 8.67
C ALA A 80 -2.82 4.80 9.56
N LEU A 81 -2.83 3.47 9.38
CA LEU A 81 -3.57 2.56 10.25
C LEU A 81 -3.16 2.76 11.71
N LYS A 82 -1.85 2.66 12.00
CA LYS A 82 -1.32 2.76 13.36
C LYS A 82 -1.47 4.14 14.00
N SER A 83 -1.25 5.21 13.24
CA SER A 83 -1.15 6.58 13.80
C SER A 83 -2.40 7.44 13.63
N LYS A 84 -3.37 6.99 12.83
CA LYS A 84 -4.59 7.73 12.52
C LYS A 84 -5.84 6.89 12.67
N VAL A 85 -5.90 5.70 12.07
CA VAL A 85 -7.12 4.85 12.14
C VAL A 85 -7.35 4.35 13.55
N ILE A 86 -6.38 3.64 14.15
CA ILE A 86 -6.51 3.10 15.52
C ILE A 86 -6.81 4.22 16.54
N PRO A 87 -6.08 5.36 16.58
CA PRO A 87 -6.45 6.46 17.46
C PRO A 87 -7.84 7.04 17.23
N SER A 88 -8.30 7.12 15.97
CA SER A 88 -9.65 7.61 15.65
C SER A 88 -10.72 6.63 16.09
N LEU A 89 -10.52 5.33 15.89
CA LEU A 89 -11.38 4.26 16.37
C LEU A 89 -11.52 4.31 17.89
N ASN A 90 -10.39 4.42 18.61
CA ASN A 90 -10.40 4.47 20.08
C ASN A 90 -11.09 5.74 20.57
N ASN A 91 -10.91 6.85 19.86
CA ASN A 91 -11.62 8.08 20.15
C ASN A 91 -13.15 7.93 19.91
N ILE A 92 -13.57 7.22 18.87
CA ILE A 92 -14.99 6.93 18.57
C ILE A 92 -15.60 6.03 19.65
N ILE A 93 -14.92 4.95 20.01
CA ILE A 93 -15.34 4.02 21.07
C ILE A 93 -15.55 4.78 22.39
N ASN A 94 -14.57 5.59 22.80
CA ASN A 94 -14.57 6.24 24.11
C ASN A 94 -15.47 7.47 24.21
N ASN A 95 -15.82 8.10 23.09
CA ASN A 95 -16.58 9.34 23.06
C ASN A 95 -17.87 9.22 22.23
N ASN A 96 -18.43 8.01 22.09
CA ASN A 96 -19.70 7.87 21.38
C ASN A 96 -20.85 8.53 22.16
N TYR A 97 -21.74 9.21 21.45
CA TYR A 97 -22.95 9.81 21.99
C TYR A 97 -23.99 9.92 20.87
N SER A 98 -25.26 9.75 21.22
CA SER A 98 -26.37 10.01 20.31
C SER A 98 -26.67 11.50 20.24
N THR A 99 -26.75 12.05 19.03
CA THR A 99 -27.27 13.41 18.77
C THR A 99 -28.69 13.33 18.22
N LEU A 100 -29.58 14.22 18.65
CA LEU A 100 -30.93 14.34 18.07
C LEU A 100 -30.97 15.33 16.89
N GLU A 101 -29.98 16.21 16.78
CA GLU A 101 -29.90 17.20 15.72
C GLU A 101 -29.06 16.68 14.54
N GLY A 102 -29.66 16.68 13.35
CA GLY A 102 -28.93 16.56 12.09
C GLY A 102 -28.15 17.84 11.86
N GLY A 103 -26.91 17.89 12.36
CA GLY A 103 -26.08 19.09 12.36
C GLY A 103 -25.99 19.73 10.98
N SER A 104 -26.29 21.03 10.91
CA SER A 104 -25.99 21.89 9.77
C SER A 104 -24.63 22.54 9.94
N PHE A 105 -23.91 22.76 8.85
CA PHE A 105 -22.71 23.59 8.91
C PHE A 105 -23.09 25.07 8.86
N TYR A 106 -22.24 25.91 9.45
CA TYR A 106 -22.42 27.34 9.39
C TYR A 106 -22.28 27.82 7.94
N ASN A 107 -23.25 28.58 7.42
CA ASN A 107 -23.28 29.04 6.02
C ASN A 107 -23.14 27.91 4.98
N GLU A 108 -23.78 26.76 5.22
CA GLU A 108 -23.74 25.65 4.28
C GLU A 108 -24.41 25.97 2.92
N ILE A 109 -23.72 25.65 1.84
CA ILE A 109 -24.27 25.59 0.48
C ILE A 109 -24.35 24.13 0.10
N LYS A 110 -25.56 23.62 -0.17
CA LYS A 110 -25.76 22.24 -0.58
C LYS A 110 -25.21 21.99 -1.98
N LEU A 111 -24.43 20.94 -2.13
CA LEU A 111 -23.89 20.46 -3.40
C LEU A 111 -24.55 19.13 -3.78
N GLU A 112 -24.13 18.54 -4.90
CA GLU A 112 -24.55 17.20 -5.31
C GLU A 112 -24.02 16.13 -4.34
N ASP A 113 -24.62 14.94 -4.37
CA ASP A 113 -24.12 13.74 -3.68
C ASP A 113 -23.91 13.90 -2.17
N GLY A 114 -24.74 14.69 -1.48
CA GLY A 114 -24.65 14.85 -0.01
C GLY A 114 -23.51 15.77 0.46
N PHE A 115 -22.74 16.33 -0.47
CA PHE A 115 -21.71 17.32 -0.16
C PHE A 115 -22.31 18.68 0.19
N VAL A 116 -21.53 19.44 0.96
CA VAL A 116 -21.81 20.83 1.29
C VAL A 116 -20.53 21.64 1.22
N GLU A 117 -20.63 22.86 0.71
CA GLU A 117 -19.57 23.86 0.85
C GLU A 117 -19.84 24.72 2.08
N THR A 118 -18.83 24.90 2.91
CA THR A 118 -18.86 25.80 4.06
C THR A 118 -17.51 26.49 4.16
N GLU A 119 -17.51 27.82 4.22
CA GLU A 119 -16.30 28.63 4.38
C GLU A 119 -15.19 28.31 3.34
N GLY A 120 -15.57 27.95 2.11
CA GLY A 120 -14.66 27.60 1.02
C GLY A 120 -14.07 26.17 1.10
N ILE A 121 -14.61 25.33 1.97
CA ILE A 121 -14.21 23.93 2.17
C ILE A 121 -15.42 23.03 1.87
N ILE A 122 -15.18 21.96 1.10
CA ILE A 122 -16.20 20.95 0.82
C ILE A 122 -16.13 19.82 1.86
N LYS A 123 -17.29 19.52 2.45
CA LYS A 123 -17.51 18.47 3.45
C LYS A 123 -18.63 17.54 3.01
N HIS A 124 -18.72 16.37 3.65
CA HIS A 124 -19.80 15.42 3.44
C HIS A 124 -20.25 14.89 4.80
N ARG A 125 -21.56 15.02 5.08
CA ARG A 125 -22.10 14.75 6.42
C ARG A 125 -21.88 13.33 6.89
N ASP A 126 -22.01 12.35 5.99
CA ASP A 126 -21.90 10.93 6.35
C ASP A 126 -20.48 10.50 6.73
N TYR A 127 -19.47 11.33 6.42
CA TYR A 127 -18.07 11.10 6.77
C TYR A 127 -17.60 12.02 7.91
N GLU A 128 -18.48 12.74 8.59
CA GLU A 128 -18.09 13.51 9.77
C GLU A 128 -17.91 12.60 10.99
N ILE A 129 -16.88 12.86 11.80
CA ILE A 129 -16.57 12.05 13.00
C ILE A 129 -17.74 12.06 14.00
N SER A 130 -18.47 13.17 14.09
CA SER A 130 -19.69 13.26 14.92
C SER A 130 -20.74 12.24 14.49
N MET A 131 -20.85 11.94 13.20
CA MET A 131 -21.76 10.91 12.70
C MET A 131 -21.30 9.52 13.14
N PHE A 132 -19.99 9.27 13.22
CA PHE A 132 -19.46 8.00 13.70
C PHE A 132 -19.76 7.78 15.19
N TYR A 133 -19.64 8.83 16.02
CA TYR A 133 -20.07 8.78 17.43
C TYR A 133 -21.56 8.45 17.55
N HIS A 134 -22.39 9.11 16.75
CA HIS A 134 -23.83 8.92 16.74
C HIS A 134 -24.21 7.48 16.35
N ILE A 135 -23.67 6.96 15.24
CA ILE A 135 -23.95 5.60 14.76
C ILE A 135 -23.51 4.57 15.81
N THR A 136 -22.29 4.71 16.33
CA THR A 136 -21.74 3.82 17.36
C THR A 136 -22.65 3.74 18.57
N SER A 137 -23.15 4.89 19.03
CA SER A 137 -24.02 4.99 20.20
C SER A 137 -25.41 4.38 19.95
N ILE A 138 -26.07 4.76 18.85
CA ILE A 138 -27.43 4.30 18.54
C ILE A 138 -27.47 2.79 18.25
N GLN A 139 -26.48 2.29 17.51
CA GLN A 139 -26.41 0.89 17.12
C GLN A 139 -25.70 0.02 18.16
N LYS A 140 -25.20 0.61 19.27
CA LYS A 140 -24.48 -0.08 20.35
C LYS A 140 -23.27 -0.88 19.86
N LEU A 141 -22.49 -0.32 18.95
CA LEU A 141 -21.39 -1.00 18.26
C LEU A 141 -20.08 -1.05 19.05
N THR A 142 -20.04 -0.65 20.33
CA THR A 142 -18.79 -0.57 21.09
C THR A 142 -17.98 -1.88 21.10
N GLU A 143 -18.64 -3.01 21.31
CA GLU A 143 -18.00 -4.34 21.32
C GLU A 143 -17.52 -4.73 19.91
N ASP A 144 -18.36 -4.54 18.88
CA ASP A 144 -18.01 -4.77 17.48
C ASP A 144 -16.78 -3.95 17.06
N LEU A 145 -16.77 -2.67 17.39
CA LEU A 145 -15.65 -1.76 17.09
C LEU A 145 -14.36 -2.14 17.84
N THR A 146 -14.47 -2.70 19.04
CA THR A 146 -13.31 -3.22 19.78
C THR A 146 -12.75 -4.47 19.10
N GLU A 147 -13.60 -5.35 18.59
CA GLU A 147 -13.16 -6.51 17.81
C GLU A 147 -12.49 -6.08 16.49
N ARG A 148 -13.05 -5.09 15.80
CA ARG A 148 -12.42 -4.48 14.63
C ARG A 148 -11.06 -3.85 14.96
N GLU A 149 -10.90 -3.23 16.13
CA GLU A 149 -9.60 -2.73 16.59
C GLU A 149 -8.57 -3.87 16.69
N THR A 150 -8.98 -5.03 17.24
CA THR A 150 -8.15 -6.22 17.31
C THR A 150 -7.74 -6.70 15.91
N ILE A 151 -8.69 -6.86 14.99
CA ILE A 151 -8.43 -7.27 13.60
C ILE A 151 -7.44 -6.33 12.91
N ILE A 152 -7.64 -5.01 13.03
CA ILE A 152 -6.73 -4.02 12.42
C ILE A 152 -5.33 -4.11 13.04
N ASN A 153 -5.22 -4.29 14.36
CA ASN A 153 -3.92 -4.43 15.02
C ASN A 153 -3.21 -5.73 14.62
N ASP A 154 -3.94 -6.84 14.54
CA ASP A 154 -3.42 -8.13 14.10
C ASP A 154 -2.94 -8.06 12.65
N PHE A 155 -3.70 -7.42 11.76
CA PHE A 155 -3.28 -7.14 10.39
C PHE A 155 -1.97 -6.32 10.34
N ILE A 156 -1.88 -5.22 11.11
CA ILE A 156 -0.64 -4.42 11.18
C ILE A 156 0.53 -5.27 11.65
N LYS A 157 0.31 -6.11 12.66
CA LYS A 157 1.33 -7.00 13.22
C LYS A 157 1.76 -8.04 12.19
N GLU A 158 0.82 -8.73 11.55
CA GLU A 158 1.09 -9.73 10.52
C GLU A 158 1.95 -9.13 9.40
N ILE A 159 1.54 -7.99 8.82
CA ILE A 159 2.31 -7.35 7.75
C ILE A 159 3.69 -6.87 8.24
N SER A 160 3.78 -6.36 9.47
CA SER A 160 5.06 -5.94 10.06
C SER A 160 6.00 -7.12 10.32
N GLU A 161 5.44 -8.28 10.68
CA GLU A 161 6.17 -9.52 10.88
C GLU A 161 6.53 -10.18 9.54
N LEU A 162 5.70 -10.09 8.50
CA LEU A 162 6.00 -10.50 7.13
C LEU A 162 7.11 -9.65 6.49
N GLY A 163 7.16 -8.36 6.80
CA GLY A 163 8.27 -7.48 6.41
C GLY A 163 9.58 -7.80 7.11
N ASN A 164 9.53 -8.45 8.28
CA ASN A 164 10.71 -8.92 9.02
C ASN A 164 11.05 -10.39 8.76
N ASN A 165 10.07 -11.18 8.29
CA ASN A 165 10.20 -12.57 7.87
C ASN A 165 9.79 -12.67 6.40
N ASN A 166 10.74 -12.40 5.49
CA ASN A 166 10.67 -12.52 4.03
C ASN A 166 9.97 -13.82 3.54
N LYS A 167 8.63 -13.88 3.60
CA LYS A 167 7.83 -15.01 3.08
C LYS A 167 7.37 -14.82 1.63
N ASN A 168 7.40 -13.58 1.12
CA ASN A 168 7.06 -13.23 -0.27
C ASN A 168 8.30 -13.06 -1.17
N THR A 169 9.48 -13.43 -0.69
CA THR A 169 10.69 -13.46 -1.52
C THR A 169 10.83 -14.80 -2.22
N LEU A 170 11.44 -14.78 -3.39
CA LEU A 170 11.75 -16.02 -4.11
C LEU A 170 12.80 -16.81 -3.32
N LYS A 171 12.52 -18.08 -3.04
CA LYS A 171 13.54 -18.96 -2.46
C LYS A 171 14.58 -19.28 -3.52
N TRP A 172 15.84 -18.91 -3.29
CA TRP A 172 16.95 -19.26 -4.17
C TRP A 172 17.70 -20.47 -3.62
N GLU A 173 17.57 -21.61 -4.30
CA GLU A 173 18.23 -22.86 -3.89
C GLU A 173 19.71 -22.94 -4.31
N GLY A 174 20.16 -22.00 -5.15
CA GLY A 174 21.55 -21.96 -5.64
C GLY A 174 22.50 -21.19 -4.73
N LYS A 175 23.78 -21.13 -5.11
CA LYS A 175 24.74 -20.27 -4.41
C LYS A 175 24.40 -18.80 -4.64
N PRO A 176 24.53 -17.91 -3.63
CA PRO A 176 24.33 -16.46 -3.81
C PRO A 176 25.22 -15.85 -4.91
N SER A 177 26.42 -16.41 -5.12
CA SER A 177 27.31 -16.01 -6.20
C SER A 177 26.72 -16.25 -7.59
N HIS A 178 25.99 -17.36 -7.77
CA HIS A 178 25.31 -17.67 -9.01
C HIS A 178 24.16 -16.68 -9.25
N LEU A 179 23.41 -16.34 -8.20
CA LEU A 179 22.33 -15.35 -8.30
C LEU A 179 22.87 -13.99 -8.73
N GLY A 180 23.96 -13.52 -8.11
CA GLY A 180 24.60 -12.26 -8.48
C GLY A 180 24.99 -12.19 -9.96
N LEU A 181 25.56 -13.29 -10.48
CA LEU A 181 25.94 -13.39 -11.89
C LEU A 181 24.72 -13.45 -12.83
N ILE A 182 23.69 -14.21 -12.47
CA ILE A 182 22.47 -14.37 -13.29
C ILE A 182 21.73 -13.04 -13.37
N ILE A 183 21.52 -12.36 -12.23
CA ILE A 183 20.88 -11.03 -12.20
C ILE A 183 21.68 -10.03 -13.03
N ARG A 184 23.02 -10.06 -12.92
CA ARG A 184 23.86 -9.21 -13.77
C ARG A 184 23.68 -9.50 -15.26
N SER A 185 23.64 -10.78 -15.63
CA SER A 185 23.43 -11.18 -17.03
C SER A 185 22.07 -10.71 -17.57
N LEU A 186 21.01 -10.80 -16.75
CA LEU A 186 19.67 -10.30 -17.11
C LEU A 186 19.64 -8.79 -17.30
N ILE A 187 20.42 -8.04 -16.50
CA ILE A 187 20.59 -6.60 -16.67
C ILE A 187 21.31 -6.30 -17.98
N ASP A 188 22.45 -6.96 -18.24
CA ASP A 188 23.27 -6.74 -19.44
C ASP A 188 22.48 -7.05 -20.73
N GLU A 189 21.58 -8.04 -20.69
CA GLU A 189 20.72 -8.41 -21.82
C GLU A 189 19.39 -7.62 -21.90
N GLY A 190 19.17 -6.66 -21.00
CA GLY A 190 18.05 -5.71 -21.05
C GLY A 190 16.72 -6.22 -20.48
N TYR A 191 16.72 -7.35 -19.76
CA TYR A 191 15.51 -7.85 -19.08
C TYR A 191 15.22 -7.10 -17.77
N ILE A 192 16.24 -6.51 -17.14
CA ILE A 192 16.11 -5.82 -15.85
C ILE A 192 16.77 -4.45 -15.95
N THR A 193 16.03 -3.40 -15.61
CA THR A 193 16.60 -2.07 -15.42
C THR A 193 17.37 -2.03 -14.11
N ALA A 194 18.66 -1.70 -14.17
CA ALA A 194 19.51 -1.61 -12.99
C ALA A 194 19.33 -0.26 -12.25
N PRO A 195 19.53 -0.22 -10.92
CA PRO A 195 19.59 1.05 -10.20
C PRO A 195 20.84 1.83 -10.62
N GLU A 196 20.66 3.09 -11.01
CA GLU A 196 21.75 3.98 -11.44
C GLU A 196 22.31 4.80 -10.27
N GLY A 197 23.62 5.08 -10.33
CA GLY A 197 24.31 6.04 -9.51
C GLY A 197 24.31 7.43 -10.13
N ASN A 198 24.86 8.41 -9.41
CA ASN A 198 24.89 9.82 -9.84
C ASN A 198 25.64 10.08 -11.16
N ASN A 199 26.46 9.12 -11.60
CA ASN A 199 27.26 9.16 -12.82
C ASN A 199 26.64 8.35 -13.98
N GLY A 200 25.44 7.78 -13.81
CA GLY A 200 24.79 6.91 -14.78
C GLY A 200 25.35 5.47 -14.82
N GLU A 201 26.31 5.14 -13.95
CA GLU A 201 26.78 3.76 -13.78
C GLU A 201 25.83 2.99 -12.84
N ILE A 202 25.87 1.66 -12.93
CA ILE A 202 25.07 0.82 -12.04
C ILE A 202 25.54 0.98 -10.59
N ASN A 203 24.61 1.34 -9.69
CA ASN A 203 24.84 1.33 -8.26
C ASN A 203 24.80 -0.11 -7.72
N LEU A 204 25.94 -0.77 -7.74
CA LEU A 204 26.08 -2.17 -7.34
C LEU A 204 25.71 -2.44 -5.86
N THR A 205 25.82 -1.43 -5.00
CA THR A 205 25.42 -1.55 -3.58
C THR A 205 23.90 -1.60 -3.46
N GLU A 206 23.20 -0.71 -4.17
CA GLU A 206 21.75 -0.71 -4.20
C GLU A 206 21.20 -1.95 -4.90
N LEU A 207 21.81 -2.37 -6.01
CA LEU A 207 21.48 -3.62 -6.69
C LEU A 207 21.56 -4.83 -5.72
N SER A 208 22.64 -4.92 -4.95
CA SER A 208 22.82 -6.01 -3.97
C SER A 208 21.74 -5.98 -2.89
N ARG A 209 21.31 -4.79 -2.45
CA ARG A 209 20.22 -4.63 -1.48
C ARG A 209 18.88 -5.09 -2.06
N GLN A 210 18.58 -4.72 -3.31
CA GLN A 210 17.36 -5.17 -3.99
C GLN A 210 17.32 -6.69 -4.16
N ILE A 211 18.45 -7.33 -4.49
CA ILE A 211 18.55 -8.80 -4.56
C ILE A 211 18.25 -9.44 -3.20
N ILE A 212 18.88 -8.98 -2.11
CA ILE A 212 18.64 -9.53 -0.76
C ILE A 212 17.18 -9.37 -0.33
N ASN A 213 16.55 -8.25 -0.69
CA ASN A 213 15.16 -8.00 -0.35
C ASN A 213 14.17 -8.78 -1.23
N SER A 214 14.60 -9.29 -2.38
CA SER A 214 13.74 -10.00 -3.33
C SER A 214 13.84 -11.52 -3.21
N PHE A 215 14.90 -12.03 -2.57
CA PHE A 215 15.20 -13.46 -2.45
C PHE A 215 15.40 -13.90 -1.00
N ASN A 216 14.92 -15.09 -0.66
CA ASN A 216 15.31 -15.78 0.57
C ASN A 216 16.66 -16.47 0.33
N LEU A 217 17.72 -15.92 0.92
CA LEU A 217 19.12 -16.35 0.78
C LEU A 217 19.63 -16.87 2.12
N GLU A 218 20.68 -17.69 2.11
CA GLU A 218 21.35 -18.14 3.34
C GLU A 218 21.78 -16.94 4.20
N ASP A 219 21.60 -17.04 5.52
CA ASP A 219 21.81 -15.98 6.53
C ASP A 219 23.20 -15.31 6.48
N THR A 220 24.18 -15.94 5.83
CA THR A 220 25.55 -15.40 5.71
C THR A 220 25.74 -14.47 4.50
N THR A 221 24.71 -14.28 3.67
CA THR A 221 24.81 -13.48 2.45
C THR A 221 24.77 -11.99 2.75
N SER A 222 25.92 -11.33 2.62
CA SER A 222 26.03 -9.88 2.77
C SER A 222 25.91 -9.14 1.44
N THR A 223 25.55 -7.85 1.50
CA THR A 223 25.59 -6.93 0.35
C THR A 223 26.97 -6.91 -0.30
N ASN A 224 28.04 -6.92 0.50
CA ASN A 224 29.42 -6.97 0.00
C ASN A 224 29.72 -8.26 -0.76
N THR A 225 29.19 -9.40 -0.32
CA THR A 225 29.36 -10.69 -0.99
C THR A 225 28.71 -10.66 -2.37
N LEU A 226 27.45 -10.22 -2.46
CA LEU A 226 26.72 -10.13 -3.73
C LEU A 226 27.34 -9.10 -4.68
N ARG A 227 27.75 -7.94 -4.15
CA ARG A 227 28.34 -6.85 -4.94
C ARG A 227 29.51 -7.31 -5.78
N VAL A 228 30.33 -8.21 -5.24
CA VAL A 228 31.48 -8.77 -5.95
C VAL A 228 31.03 -9.59 -7.16
N TYR A 229 29.97 -10.38 -7.06
CA TYR A 229 29.48 -11.21 -8.16
C TYR A 229 28.54 -10.47 -9.13
N THR A 230 27.99 -9.33 -8.75
CA THR A 230 27.25 -8.44 -9.66
C THR A 230 28.16 -7.46 -10.41
N ASN A 231 29.42 -7.30 -9.98
CA ASN A 231 30.39 -6.42 -10.60
C ASN A 231 31.16 -7.15 -11.71
N PRO A 232 31.00 -6.77 -13.00
CA PRO A 232 31.67 -7.42 -14.12
C PRO A 232 33.20 -7.28 -14.07
N ASP A 233 33.70 -6.24 -13.41
CA ASP A 233 35.15 -5.96 -13.32
C ASP A 233 35.84 -6.73 -12.20
N SER A 234 35.08 -7.48 -11.38
CA SER A 234 35.66 -8.24 -10.28
C SER A 234 36.26 -9.57 -10.78
N GLU A 235 37.45 -9.90 -10.29
CA GLU A 235 38.11 -11.16 -10.62
C GLU A 235 37.24 -12.39 -10.29
N LYS A 236 36.44 -12.31 -9.21
CA LYS A 236 35.54 -13.39 -8.82
C LYS A 236 34.34 -13.53 -9.75
N HIS A 237 33.80 -12.41 -10.26
CA HIS A 237 32.76 -12.44 -11.28
C HIS A 237 33.28 -13.08 -12.56
N LEU A 238 34.44 -12.60 -13.05
CA LEU A 238 35.04 -13.10 -14.29
C LEU A 238 35.30 -14.60 -14.27
N LYS A 239 35.89 -15.12 -13.18
CA LYS A 239 36.11 -16.57 -13.01
C LYS A 239 34.81 -17.37 -12.97
N LEU A 240 33.79 -16.85 -12.31
CA LEU A 240 32.49 -17.53 -12.25
C LEU A 240 31.79 -17.51 -13.60
N LYS A 241 31.89 -16.38 -14.33
CA LYS A 241 31.36 -16.23 -15.68
C LYS A 241 32.02 -17.21 -16.64
N GLU A 242 33.34 -17.30 -16.63
CA GLU A 242 34.07 -18.29 -17.43
C GLU A 242 33.60 -19.73 -17.13
N THR A 243 33.34 -20.04 -15.85
CA THR A 243 32.81 -21.36 -15.47
C THR A 243 31.41 -21.60 -16.05
N PHE A 244 30.52 -20.61 -16.00
CA PHE A 244 29.17 -20.69 -16.56
C PHE A 244 29.20 -20.80 -18.09
N ASP A 245 30.03 -19.99 -18.74
CA ASP A 245 30.19 -19.96 -20.20
C ASP A 245 30.75 -21.31 -20.70
N ASN A 246 31.70 -21.92 -19.98
CA ASN A 246 32.21 -23.28 -20.27
C ASN A 246 31.15 -24.39 -20.11
N GLN A 247 30.05 -24.12 -19.39
CA GLN A 247 28.91 -25.02 -19.26
C GLN A 247 27.79 -24.69 -20.28
N GLY A 248 28.04 -23.77 -21.22
CA GLY A 248 27.08 -23.37 -22.25
C GLY A 248 25.97 -22.44 -21.74
N TYR A 249 26.18 -21.75 -20.62
CA TYR A 249 25.23 -20.75 -20.13
C TYR A 249 25.15 -19.56 -21.10
N TYR A 250 23.93 -19.24 -21.55
CA TYR A 250 23.65 -18.11 -22.42
C TYR A 250 22.25 -17.57 -22.15
N ILE A 251 22.12 -16.25 -22.10
CA ILE A 251 20.84 -15.54 -22.07
C ILE A 251 20.74 -14.73 -23.37
N PRO A 252 19.69 -14.91 -24.18
CA PRO A 252 19.49 -14.12 -25.39
C PRO A 252 19.19 -12.65 -25.07
N ASN A 253 19.56 -11.72 -25.93
CA ASN A 253 19.18 -10.32 -25.75
C ASN A 253 17.66 -10.14 -25.82
N SER A 254 17.10 -9.33 -24.92
CA SER A 254 15.66 -9.03 -24.86
C SER A 254 15.08 -8.46 -26.17
N ASN A 255 15.91 -7.86 -27.03
CA ASN A 255 15.50 -7.31 -28.32
C ASN A 255 15.42 -8.35 -29.45
N LEU A 256 15.70 -9.64 -29.20
CA LEU A 256 15.67 -10.68 -30.25
C LEU A 256 14.25 -11.12 -30.65
N THR A 257 13.22 -10.68 -29.93
CA THR A 257 11.81 -10.88 -30.29
C THR A 257 11.17 -9.57 -30.70
N SER A 258 11.38 -9.19 -31.95
CA SER A 258 10.56 -8.21 -32.69
C SER A 258 10.44 -8.64 -34.14
#